data_AF-A0A1I7JND7-F1
#
_entry.id   AF-A0A1I7JND7-F1
#
_cell.length_a   1.000
_cell.length_b   1.000
_cell.length_c   1.000
_cell.angle_alpha   90.00
_cell.angle_beta   90.00
_cell.angle_gamma   90.00
#
_symmetry.space_group_name_H-M   'P 1'
#
loop_
_entity.id
_entity.type
_entity.pdbx_description
1 polymer ?
#
loop_
_entity_poly.entity_id
_entity_poly.type
_entity_poly.pdbx_seq_one_letter_code
_entity_poly.pdbx_strand_id
1 'polypeptide(L)'
;MKALLSFLLLLILVVSITACLTINIPPAATTTTTTTTETPPKPPTDDSDTQTPPGTPIDTMVVYHGNHPKVKQAVLEANKILNDTAFYKNIRQLDDFAFTGESPRIIAKRIQDSGLTVRVRLYKETDTETTAYFSSDHPNTIFLNSAKLDYDRDMADIINTIVHETVHAVDRAHQNLRFGHGDNDSEGKDNSAPYWIGALAECMYEGSRNGCGDAVVSKLIAQYQNEFKLVESAEINEYDILD
;
A
#
# COMPACT_ATOMS: atom_id res chain seq x y z
N MET A 1 -14.24 -55.44 -2.69
CA MET A 1 -13.50 -55.44 -1.41
C MET A 1 -12.57 -54.25 -1.22
N LYS A 2 -11.77 -53.82 -2.21
CA LYS A 2 -10.85 -52.67 -2.05
C LYS A 2 -11.55 -51.32 -1.80
N ALA A 3 -12.73 -51.08 -2.38
CA ALA A 3 -13.49 -49.84 -2.17
C ALA A 3 -14.13 -49.72 -0.77
N LEU A 4 -14.43 -50.85 -0.11
CA LEU A 4 -14.99 -50.83 1.26
C LEU A 4 -13.93 -50.51 2.32
N LEU A 5 -12.66 -50.86 2.06
CA LEU A 5 -11.56 -50.61 2.98
C LEU A 5 -11.13 -49.14 2.98
N SER A 6 -11.22 -48.44 1.84
CA SER A 6 -10.92 -47.00 1.74
C SER A 6 -11.95 -46.11 2.43
N PHE A 7 -13.22 -46.50 2.45
CA PHE A 7 -14.26 -45.75 3.16
C PHE A 7 -14.17 -45.90 4.69
N LEU A 8 -13.74 -47.08 5.17
CA LEU A 8 -13.58 -47.32 6.61
C LEU A 8 -12.37 -46.59 7.21
N LEU A 9 -11.28 -46.42 6.43
CA LEU A 9 -10.11 -45.64 6.84
C LEU A 9 -10.38 -44.13 6.88
N LEU A 10 -11.24 -43.61 6.01
CA LEU A 10 -11.64 -42.20 6.04
C LEU A 10 -12.55 -41.90 7.24
N LEU A 11 -13.41 -42.85 7.65
CA LEU A 11 -14.29 -42.68 8.80
C LEU A 11 -13.53 -42.72 10.14
N ILE A 12 -12.45 -43.49 10.24
CA ILE A 12 -11.60 -43.55 11.46
C ILE A 12 -10.77 -42.26 11.61
N LEU A 13 -10.42 -41.59 10.51
CA LEU A 13 -9.68 -40.33 10.56
C LEU A 13 -10.56 -39.15 11.03
N VAL A 14 -11.85 -39.15 10.70
CA VAL A 14 -12.79 -38.07 11.07
C VAL A 14 -13.22 -38.15 12.55
N VAL A 15 -13.13 -39.31 13.20
CA VAL A 15 -13.60 -39.50 14.58
C VAL A 15 -12.51 -39.21 15.65
N SER A 16 -11.25 -38.99 15.26
CA SER A 16 -10.14 -38.85 16.24
C SER A 16 -9.68 -37.41 16.53
N ILE A 17 -10.38 -36.37 16.06
CA ILE A 17 -10.05 -34.97 16.35
C ILE A 17 -11.15 -34.34 17.19
N THR A 18 -11.36 -34.86 18.39
CA THR A 18 -12.14 -34.16 19.42
C THR A 18 -11.56 -34.47 20.80
N ALA A 19 -10.27 -34.18 20.96
CA ALA A 19 -9.67 -34.03 22.28
C ALA A 19 -9.58 -32.53 22.56
N CYS A 20 -10.54 -32.02 23.33
CA CYS A 20 -10.48 -30.69 23.93
C CYS A 20 -9.20 -30.57 24.77
N LEU A 21 -8.23 -29.79 24.30
CA LEU A 21 -7.22 -29.18 25.15
C LEU A 21 -7.84 -27.94 25.78
N THR A 22 -8.35 -28.06 27.00
CA THR A 22 -8.61 -26.90 27.87
C THR A 22 -7.30 -26.51 28.52
N ILE A 23 -6.62 -25.51 27.94
CA ILE A 23 -5.46 -24.87 28.57
C ILE A 23 -6.02 -23.87 29.58
N ASN A 24 -5.85 -24.18 30.86
CA ASN A 24 -6.14 -23.24 31.95
C ASN A 24 -5.03 -22.18 32.00
N ILE A 25 -5.26 -21.05 31.32
CA ILE A 25 -4.34 -19.90 31.33
C ILE A 25 -4.65 -19.09 32.60
N PRO A 26 -3.68 -18.86 33.50
CA PRO A 26 -3.89 -18.01 34.66
C PRO A 26 -4.17 -16.56 34.20
N PRO A 27 -5.04 -15.82 34.91
CA PRO A 27 -5.34 -14.44 34.55
C PRO A 27 -4.05 -13.61 34.60
N ALA A 28 -3.69 -13.03 33.46
CA ALA A 28 -2.59 -12.10 33.35
C ALA A 28 -2.89 -10.87 34.23
N ALA A 29 -1.90 -10.45 35.02
CA ALA A 29 -1.97 -9.26 35.84
C ALA A 29 -2.23 -8.04 34.93
N THR A 30 -3.40 -7.43 35.09
CA THR A 30 -3.79 -6.19 34.41
C THR A 30 -2.88 -5.07 34.91
N THR A 31 -1.87 -4.73 34.11
CA THR A 31 -1.10 -3.50 34.31
C THR A 31 -1.84 -2.40 33.55
N THR A 32 -2.60 -1.59 34.28
CA THR A 32 -3.25 -0.40 33.73
C THR A 32 -2.19 0.64 33.43
N THR A 33 -1.69 0.64 32.19
CA THR A 33 -0.91 1.76 31.65
C THR A 33 -1.90 2.77 31.09
N THR A 34 -2.13 3.85 31.83
CA THR A 34 -2.88 5.00 31.33
C THR A 34 -2.04 5.70 30.25
N THR A 35 -2.26 5.33 28.99
CA THR A 35 -1.76 6.10 27.84
C THR A 35 -2.72 7.26 27.64
N THR A 36 -2.30 8.46 28.06
CA THR A 36 -2.99 9.70 27.69
C THR A 36 -2.82 9.90 26.19
N THR A 37 -3.86 9.58 25.41
CA THR A 37 -3.94 9.97 24.00
C THR A 37 -4.16 11.47 23.95
N GLU A 38 -3.07 12.23 24.03
CA GLU A 38 -3.08 13.62 23.57
C GLU A 38 -3.36 13.58 22.07
N THR A 39 -4.55 14.02 21.67
CA THR A 39 -4.85 14.32 20.27
C THR A 39 -3.75 15.24 19.75
N PRO A 40 -2.94 14.82 18.76
CA PRO A 40 -1.91 15.68 18.21
C PRO A 40 -2.56 16.99 17.77
N PRO A 41 -1.99 18.16 18.11
CA PRO A 41 -2.52 19.42 17.63
C PRO A 41 -2.62 19.35 16.11
N LYS A 42 -3.81 19.66 15.59
CA LYS A 42 -4.08 19.77 14.15
C LYS A 42 -2.89 20.47 13.50
N PRO A 43 -2.24 19.87 12.49
CA PRO A 43 -1.09 20.49 11.85
C PRO A 43 -1.46 21.92 11.45
N PRO A 44 -0.60 22.92 11.71
CA PRO A 44 -0.86 24.26 11.21
C PRO A 44 -1.13 24.16 9.70
N THR A 45 -2.23 24.77 9.26
CA THR A 45 -2.49 25.01 7.84
C THR A 45 -1.43 25.98 7.34
N ASP A 46 -0.26 25.44 7.02
CA ASP A 46 0.84 26.19 6.46
C ASP A 46 0.58 26.39 4.97
N ASP A 47 -0.20 27.43 4.67
CA ASP A 47 -0.42 27.95 3.32
C ASP A 47 0.79 28.78 2.82
N SER A 48 1.95 28.75 3.51
CA SER A 48 3.14 29.48 3.06
C SER A 48 3.95 28.65 2.06
N ASP A 49 3.40 28.55 0.84
CA ASP A 49 4.08 28.11 -0.38
C ASP A 49 5.26 29.06 -0.67
N THR A 50 6.35 28.86 0.06
CA THR A 50 7.53 29.71 -0.02
C THR A 50 8.37 29.17 -1.17
N GLN A 51 8.26 29.85 -2.30
CA GLN A 51 8.89 29.53 -3.58
C GLN A 51 10.38 29.22 -3.43
N THR A 52 10.74 27.95 -3.59
CA THR A 52 12.08 27.54 -4.01
C THR A 52 12.35 28.13 -5.42
N PRO A 53 13.55 28.64 -5.72
CA PRO A 53 13.87 29.19 -7.04
C PRO A 53 13.73 28.12 -8.14
N PRO A 54 13.37 28.51 -9.38
CA PRO A 54 13.03 27.58 -10.46
C PRO A 54 14.30 26.99 -11.07
N GLY A 55 14.80 25.91 -10.48
CA GLY A 55 15.27 24.80 -11.31
C GLY A 55 14.02 24.08 -11.82
N THR A 56 13.93 23.76 -13.11
CA THR A 56 12.82 22.95 -13.63
C THR A 56 12.71 21.70 -12.75
N PRO A 57 11.58 21.48 -12.06
CA PRO A 57 11.38 20.26 -11.31
C PRO A 57 11.69 19.09 -12.24
N ILE A 58 12.61 18.23 -11.82
CA ILE A 58 12.82 16.98 -12.53
C ILE A 58 11.74 16.07 -11.98
N ASP A 59 10.81 15.67 -12.83
CA ASP A 59 9.76 14.75 -12.42
C ASP A 59 10.36 13.41 -11.98
N THR A 60 9.71 12.73 -11.04
CA THR A 60 10.07 11.37 -10.64
C THR A 60 10.07 10.44 -11.86
N MET A 61 11.15 9.68 -12.05
CA MET A 61 11.30 8.81 -13.20
C MET A 61 11.68 7.40 -12.78
N VAL A 62 10.94 6.41 -13.28
CA VAL A 62 11.25 4.99 -13.10
C VAL A 62 12.06 4.49 -14.30
N VAL A 63 13.16 3.78 -14.05
CA VAL A 63 14.03 3.23 -15.10
C VAL A 63 14.21 1.72 -14.95
N TYR A 64 14.18 1.00 -16.07
CA TYR A 64 14.50 -0.42 -16.15
C TYR A 64 15.47 -0.69 -17.28
N HIS A 65 16.66 -1.18 -16.94
CA HIS A 65 17.73 -1.48 -17.90
C HIS A 65 17.78 -2.96 -18.32
N GLY A 66 16.90 -3.81 -17.78
CA GLY A 66 16.82 -5.21 -18.19
C GLY A 66 16.07 -5.40 -19.51
N ASN A 67 15.78 -6.65 -19.86
CA ASN A 67 15.18 -7.02 -21.16
C ASN A 67 13.80 -7.68 -21.06
N HIS A 68 13.21 -7.79 -19.88
CA HIS A 68 11.87 -8.37 -19.72
C HIS A 68 10.80 -7.47 -20.38
N PRO A 69 10.10 -7.92 -21.45
CA PRO A 69 9.23 -7.06 -22.23
C PRO A 69 8.06 -6.47 -21.42
N LYS A 70 7.44 -7.30 -20.58
CA LYS A 70 6.33 -6.89 -19.70
C LYS A 70 6.72 -5.78 -18.73
N VAL A 71 7.91 -5.88 -18.13
CA VAL A 71 8.44 -4.87 -17.19
C VAL A 71 8.80 -3.58 -17.91
N LYS A 72 9.38 -3.66 -19.12
CA LYS A 72 9.63 -2.46 -19.96
C LYS A 72 8.34 -1.72 -20.23
N GLN A 73 7.28 -2.44 -20.58
CA GLN A 73 5.97 -1.83 -20.82
C GLN A 73 5.39 -1.24 -19.54
N ALA A 74 5.42 -1.97 -18.42
CA ALA A 74 4.90 -1.47 -17.14
C ALA A 74 5.63 -0.19 -16.69
N VAL A 75 6.96 -0.13 -16.82
CA VAL A 75 7.74 1.07 -16.50
C VAL A 75 7.38 2.24 -17.42
N LEU A 76 7.15 1.99 -18.70
CA LEU A 76 6.71 3.03 -19.63
C LEU A 76 5.35 3.61 -19.20
N GLU A 77 4.38 2.76 -18.88
CA GLU A 77 3.04 3.19 -18.46
C GLU A 77 3.05 3.86 -17.08
N ALA A 78 3.81 3.33 -16.12
CA ALA A 78 3.99 3.95 -14.80
C ALA A 78 4.57 5.37 -14.93
N ASN A 79 5.56 5.56 -15.80
CA ASN A 79 6.09 6.90 -16.07
C ASN A 79 5.05 7.84 -16.71
N LYS A 80 4.18 7.36 -17.60
CA LYS A 80 3.10 8.21 -18.14
C LYS A 80 2.18 8.69 -17.02
N ILE A 81 1.81 7.80 -16.09
CA ILE A 81 0.95 8.12 -14.94
C ILE A 81 1.64 9.09 -13.98
N LEU A 82 2.92 8.83 -13.65
CA LEU A 82 3.72 9.73 -12.80
C LEU A 82 3.98 11.10 -13.44
N ASN A 83 3.83 11.25 -14.76
CA ASN A 83 3.89 12.56 -15.42
C ASN A 83 2.50 13.19 -15.66
N ASP A 84 1.42 12.52 -15.23
CA ASP A 84 0.06 13.02 -15.42
C ASP A 84 -0.39 13.92 -14.26
N THR A 85 -0.72 15.17 -14.59
CA THR A 85 -1.28 16.13 -13.61
C THR A 85 -2.56 15.64 -12.93
N ALA A 86 -3.39 14.82 -13.61
CA ALA A 86 -4.63 14.28 -13.05
C ALA A 86 -4.34 13.28 -11.91
N PHE A 87 -3.28 12.49 -12.02
CA PHE A 87 -2.85 11.56 -10.97
C PHE A 87 -2.63 12.30 -9.65
N TYR A 88 -1.79 13.34 -9.67
CA TYR A 88 -1.53 14.15 -8.47
C TYR A 88 -2.73 14.96 -8.00
N LYS A 89 -3.59 15.42 -8.92
CA LYS A 89 -4.84 16.08 -8.55
C LYS A 89 -5.74 15.16 -7.71
N ASN A 90 -5.83 13.87 -8.07
CA ASN A 90 -6.66 12.91 -7.34
C ASN A 90 -6.08 12.58 -5.97
N ILE A 91 -4.76 12.44 -5.84
CA ILE A 91 -4.11 12.25 -4.52
C ILE A 91 -4.45 13.42 -3.58
N ARG A 92 -4.39 14.67 -4.07
CA ARG A 92 -4.67 15.89 -3.29
C ARG A 92 -6.11 16.04 -2.81
N GLN A 93 -7.05 15.23 -3.31
CA GLN A 93 -8.46 15.31 -2.94
C GLN A 93 -8.82 14.49 -1.70
N LEU A 94 -7.92 13.60 -1.26
CA LEU A 94 -8.11 12.87 -0.02
C LEU A 94 -7.95 13.81 1.18
N ASP A 95 -8.63 13.45 2.27
CA ASP A 95 -8.55 14.18 3.53
C ASP A 95 -7.25 13.81 4.26
N ASP A 96 -6.95 12.52 4.36
CA ASP A 96 -5.79 11.96 5.04
C ASP A 96 -5.32 10.63 4.43
N PHE A 97 -4.23 10.11 4.98
CA PHE A 97 -3.75 8.75 4.79
C PHE A 97 -3.50 8.11 6.15
N ALA A 98 -3.71 6.81 6.27
CA ALA A 98 -3.35 6.07 7.46
C ALA A 98 -1.82 6.05 7.68
N PHE A 99 -1.40 5.92 8.94
CA PHE A 99 0.00 5.78 9.36
C PHE A 99 0.93 6.98 9.09
N THR A 100 0.37 8.15 8.80
CA THR A 100 1.14 9.37 8.59
C THR A 100 0.42 10.60 9.12
N GLY A 101 1.20 11.60 9.56
CA GLY A 101 0.70 12.95 9.86
C GLY A 101 0.77 13.89 8.65
N GLU A 102 1.32 13.43 7.52
CA GLU A 102 1.46 14.22 6.32
C GLU A 102 0.15 14.28 5.53
N SER A 103 -0.24 15.47 5.10
CA SER A 103 -1.43 15.61 4.27
C SER A 103 -1.20 15.01 2.86
N PRO A 104 -2.26 14.49 2.20
CA PRO A 104 -2.17 14.03 0.82
C PRO A 104 -1.62 15.07 -0.16
N ARG A 105 -1.79 16.37 0.14
CA ARG A 105 -1.22 17.47 -0.64
C ARG A 105 0.30 17.53 -0.57
N ILE A 106 0.86 17.39 0.63
CA ILE A 106 2.31 17.36 0.82
C ILE A 106 2.90 16.12 0.16
N ILE A 107 2.28 14.95 0.37
CA ILE A 107 2.74 13.69 -0.24
C ILE A 107 2.73 13.79 -1.76
N ALA A 108 1.62 14.24 -2.38
CA ALA A 108 1.54 14.43 -3.83
C ALA A 108 2.63 15.38 -4.36
N LYS A 109 2.85 16.51 -3.68
CA LYS A 109 3.90 17.47 -4.05
C LYS A 109 5.29 16.84 -3.94
N ARG A 110 5.57 16.08 -2.88
CA ARG A 110 6.87 15.41 -2.68
C ARG A 110 7.16 14.36 -3.74
N ILE A 111 6.16 13.57 -4.12
CA ILE A 111 6.30 12.60 -5.21
C ILE A 111 6.50 13.33 -6.54
N GLN A 112 5.75 14.40 -6.81
CA GLN A 112 5.87 15.15 -8.05
C GLN A 112 7.25 15.82 -8.19
N ASP A 113 7.72 16.50 -7.14
CA ASP A 113 8.92 17.33 -7.18
C ASP A 113 10.21 16.58 -6.79
N SER A 114 10.16 15.26 -6.65
CA SER A 114 11.24 14.51 -5.99
C SER A 114 12.58 14.52 -6.75
N GLY A 115 12.54 14.63 -8.09
CA GLY A 115 13.74 14.43 -8.93
C GLY A 115 14.33 13.02 -8.87
N LEU A 116 13.68 12.08 -8.17
CA LEU A 116 14.24 10.77 -7.91
C LEU A 116 14.18 9.91 -9.18
N THR A 117 15.33 9.35 -9.54
CA THR A 117 15.39 8.25 -10.51
C THR A 117 15.30 6.92 -9.76
N VAL A 118 14.16 6.25 -9.86
CA VAL A 118 13.89 4.97 -9.23
C VAL A 118 14.21 3.83 -10.19
N ARG A 119 15.07 2.90 -9.78
CA ARG A 119 15.54 1.78 -10.60
C ARG A 119 14.72 0.54 -10.32
N VAL A 120 14.21 -0.12 -11.35
CA VAL A 120 13.62 -1.45 -11.23
C VAL A 120 14.71 -2.50 -11.46
N ARG A 121 14.85 -3.43 -10.52
CA ARG A 121 15.67 -4.65 -10.65
C ARG A 121 14.77 -5.86 -10.55
N LEU A 122 15.11 -6.91 -11.30
CA LEU A 122 14.48 -8.20 -11.15
C LEU A 122 15.32 -9.07 -10.21
N TYR A 123 14.64 -9.77 -9.31
CA TYR A 123 15.16 -10.95 -8.64
C TYR A 123 14.24 -12.13 -8.96
N LYS A 124 14.62 -13.34 -8.56
CA LYS A 124 13.80 -14.54 -8.78
C LYS A 124 13.77 -15.35 -7.50
N GLU A 125 12.58 -15.51 -6.94
CA GLU A 125 12.31 -16.40 -5.81
C GLU A 125 10.95 -17.05 -6.04
N THR A 126 10.89 -18.39 -6.05
CA THR A 126 9.65 -19.12 -6.39
C THR A 126 8.81 -19.45 -5.17
N ASP A 127 9.43 -19.54 -4.00
CA ASP A 127 8.81 -20.09 -2.79
C ASP A 127 8.33 -18.98 -1.83
N THR A 128 7.97 -17.82 -2.39
CA THR A 128 7.48 -16.64 -1.66
C THR A 128 6.24 -16.07 -2.32
N GLU A 129 5.36 -15.44 -1.53
CA GLU A 129 4.27 -14.62 -2.03
C GLU A 129 4.68 -13.16 -2.31
N THR A 130 5.92 -12.79 -1.96
CA THR A 130 6.45 -11.46 -2.25
C THR A 130 6.52 -11.21 -3.75
N THR A 131 5.73 -10.24 -4.22
CA THR A 131 5.71 -9.80 -5.62
C THR A 131 6.78 -8.74 -5.90
N ALA A 132 7.08 -7.91 -4.91
CA ALA A 132 8.13 -6.91 -4.93
C ALA A 132 8.54 -6.52 -3.51
N TYR A 133 9.64 -5.79 -3.40
CA TYR A 133 9.98 -5.10 -2.17
C TYR A 133 10.85 -3.86 -2.43
N PHE A 134 10.78 -2.95 -1.48
CA PHE A 134 11.73 -1.87 -1.24
C PHE A 134 12.79 -2.26 -0.21
N SER A 135 14.02 -1.73 -0.35
CA SER A 135 15.09 -1.92 0.64
C SER A 135 15.72 -0.58 1.02
N SER A 136 15.85 -0.32 2.31
CA SER A 136 16.52 0.88 2.83
C SER A 136 17.99 1.00 2.43
N ASP A 137 18.64 -0.13 2.15
CA ASP A 137 20.04 -0.20 1.71
C ASP A 137 20.20 0.20 0.24
N HIS A 138 19.10 0.17 -0.51
CA HIS A 138 19.01 0.54 -1.92
C HIS A 138 17.82 1.49 -2.12
N PRO A 139 17.85 2.70 -1.53
CA PRO A 139 16.67 3.54 -1.32
C PRO A 139 16.04 4.12 -2.59
N ASN A 140 16.64 3.87 -3.75
CA ASN A 140 16.13 4.23 -5.07
C ASN A 140 15.96 3.01 -5.97
N THR A 141 15.83 1.81 -5.40
CA THR A 141 15.71 0.56 -6.15
C THR A 141 14.49 -0.23 -5.70
N ILE A 142 13.64 -0.57 -6.67
CA ILE A 142 12.53 -1.51 -6.53
C ILE A 142 13.02 -2.88 -6.97
N PHE A 143 12.78 -3.91 -6.16
CA PHE A 143 13.09 -5.29 -6.52
C PHE A 143 11.78 -6.01 -6.86
N LEU A 144 11.52 -6.27 -8.15
CA LEU A 144 10.37 -7.04 -8.61
C LEU A 144 10.72 -8.53 -8.72
N ASN A 145 9.83 -9.40 -8.24
CA ASN A 145 10.00 -10.84 -8.33
C ASN A 145 9.61 -11.34 -9.73
N SER A 146 10.61 -11.68 -10.54
CA SER A 146 10.40 -12.22 -11.88
C SER A 146 9.67 -13.56 -11.93
N ALA A 147 9.67 -14.35 -10.85
CA ALA A 147 8.92 -15.61 -10.80
C ALA A 147 7.40 -15.39 -10.89
N LYS A 148 6.90 -14.24 -10.43
CA LYS A 148 5.46 -13.93 -10.39
C LYS A 148 4.97 -13.20 -11.65
N LEU A 149 5.86 -12.64 -12.47
CA LEU A 149 5.47 -11.72 -13.55
C LEU A 149 4.69 -12.37 -14.71
N ASP A 150 5.11 -13.56 -15.14
CA ASP A 150 4.59 -14.16 -16.40
C ASP A 150 3.31 -14.97 -16.18
N TYR A 151 3.10 -15.52 -14.99
CA TYR A 151 1.99 -16.43 -14.71
C TYR A 151 0.84 -15.78 -13.94
N ASP A 152 1.15 -14.89 -12.98
CA ASP A 152 0.18 -14.54 -11.94
C ASP A 152 -0.22 -13.06 -11.92
N ARG A 153 0.46 -12.21 -12.71
CA ARG A 153 0.29 -10.76 -12.64
C ARG A 153 -0.11 -10.20 -13.99
N ASP A 154 -1.12 -9.34 -14.05
CA ASP A 154 -1.41 -8.59 -15.28
C ASP A 154 -0.57 -7.30 -15.35
N MET A 155 -0.80 -6.49 -16.38
CA MET A 155 -0.05 -5.24 -16.55
C MET A 155 -0.42 -4.18 -15.49
N ALA A 156 -1.69 -4.11 -15.12
CA ALA A 156 -2.21 -3.10 -14.20
C ALA A 156 -1.64 -3.34 -12.80
N ASP A 157 -1.63 -4.59 -12.36
CA ASP A 157 -1.04 -5.03 -11.10
C ASP A 157 0.47 -4.72 -11.03
N ILE A 158 1.24 -4.98 -12.11
CA ILE A 158 2.67 -4.62 -12.13
C ILE A 158 2.87 -3.09 -12.03
N ILE A 159 2.01 -2.30 -12.67
CA ILE A 159 2.05 -0.83 -12.58
C ILE A 159 1.73 -0.38 -11.15
N ASN A 160 0.69 -0.94 -10.52
CA ASN A 160 0.34 -0.70 -9.12
C ASN A 160 1.58 -0.86 -8.24
N THR A 161 2.24 -2.02 -8.32
CA THR A 161 3.43 -2.30 -7.52
C THR A 161 4.59 -1.37 -7.81
N ILE A 162 4.88 -1.06 -9.08
CA ILE A 162 5.97 -0.13 -9.40
C ILE A 162 5.71 1.25 -8.77
N VAL A 163 4.47 1.73 -8.82
CA VAL A 163 4.10 3.03 -8.24
C VAL A 163 4.10 2.97 -6.70
N HIS A 164 3.54 1.92 -6.10
CA HIS A 164 3.58 1.68 -4.66
C HIS A 164 5.01 1.76 -4.11
N GLU A 165 5.94 1.02 -4.71
CA GLU A 165 7.33 0.98 -4.27
C GLU A 165 8.08 2.30 -4.60
N THR A 166 7.61 3.05 -5.61
CA THR A 166 8.10 4.41 -5.88
C THR A 166 7.73 5.36 -4.75
N VAL A 167 6.52 5.24 -4.17
CA VAL A 167 6.13 6.03 -2.99
C VAL A 167 7.07 5.75 -1.81
N HIS A 168 7.42 4.49 -1.56
CA HIS A 168 8.42 4.15 -0.55
C HIS A 168 9.82 4.74 -0.83
N ALA A 169 10.26 4.74 -2.09
CA ALA A 169 11.53 5.34 -2.46
C ALA A 169 11.56 6.86 -2.20
N VAL A 170 10.47 7.56 -2.53
CA VAL A 170 10.33 9.00 -2.26
C VAL A 170 10.23 9.28 -0.75
N ASP A 171 9.47 8.48 0.00
CA ASP A 171 9.39 8.55 1.47
C ASP A 171 10.78 8.45 2.09
N ARG A 172 11.54 7.43 1.69
CA ARG A 172 12.90 7.22 2.20
C ARG A 172 13.87 8.35 1.83
N ALA A 173 13.71 8.97 0.67
CA ALA A 173 14.55 10.10 0.24
C ALA A 173 14.37 11.35 1.12
N HIS A 174 13.26 11.46 1.86
CA HIS A 174 12.91 12.61 2.69
C HIS A 174 12.86 12.22 4.17
N GLN A 175 14.02 12.06 4.82
CA GLN A 175 14.14 11.49 6.19
C GLN A 175 13.28 12.16 7.29
N ASN A 176 12.83 13.41 7.08
CA ASN A 176 12.03 14.16 8.05
C ASN A 176 10.51 13.95 7.88
N LEU A 177 10.08 13.21 6.86
CA LEU A 177 8.68 12.90 6.58
C LEU A 177 8.55 11.38 6.56
N ARG A 178 7.42 10.86 7.06
CA ARG A 178 7.12 9.42 7.03
C ARG A 178 5.69 9.23 6.57
N PHE A 179 5.52 8.73 5.36
CA PHE A 179 4.25 8.34 4.77
C PHE A 179 4.24 6.91 4.23
N GLY A 180 5.18 6.06 4.69
CA GLY A 180 5.06 4.61 4.57
C GLY A 180 3.94 4.02 5.45
N HIS A 181 3.93 2.69 5.58
CA HIS A 181 2.84 1.95 6.21
C HIS A 181 3.29 1.12 7.45
N GLY A 182 4.34 1.59 8.13
CA GLY A 182 4.85 0.95 9.36
C GLY A 182 5.61 -0.35 9.12
N ASP A 183 4.99 -1.48 9.44
CA ASP A 183 5.55 -2.84 9.26
C ASP A 183 5.16 -3.47 7.91
N ASN A 184 5.45 -4.76 7.72
CA ASN A 184 5.24 -5.50 6.46
C ASN A 184 3.91 -6.27 6.37
N ASP A 185 3.03 -6.18 7.37
CA ASP A 185 1.68 -6.75 7.28
C ASP A 185 0.86 -5.98 6.23
N SER A 186 0.02 -6.63 5.45
CA SER A 186 -0.88 -5.94 4.51
C SER A 186 -2.23 -5.61 5.16
N GLU A 187 -2.62 -6.29 6.23
CA GLU A 187 -3.96 -6.16 6.82
C GLU A 187 -4.20 -4.74 7.35
N GLY A 188 -5.31 -4.12 6.92
CA GLY A 188 -5.71 -2.77 7.34
C GLY A 188 -4.87 -1.63 6.76
N LYS A 189 -4.05 -1.88 5.73
CA LYS A 189 -3.13 -0.87 5.16
C LYS A 189 -3.54 -0.28 3.83
N ASP A 190 -4.72 -0.64 3.36
CA ASP A 190 -5.29 -0.13 2.12
C ASP A 190 -5.29 1.41 2.10
N ASN A 191 -5.55 2.04 3.24
CA ASN A 191 -5.62 3.51 3.39
C ASN A 191 -4.25 4.18 3.57
N SER A 192 -3.14 3.45 3.54
CA SER A 192 -1.80 4.06 3.57
C SER A 192 -1.46 4.66 2.21
N ALA A 193 -0.57 5.66 2.20
CA ALA A 193 -0.21 6.34 0.95
C ALA A 193 0.33 5.39 -0.14
N PRO A 194 1.25 4.44 0.13
CA PRO A 194 1.77 3.54 -0.90
C PRO A 194 0.69 2.66 -1.55
N TYR A 195 -0.17 2.04 -0.75
CA TYR A 195 -1.25 1.17 -1.24
C TYR A 195 -2.27 1.95 -2.07
N TRP A 196 -2.79 3.05 -1.51
CA TRP A 196 -3.79 3.85 -2.19
C TRP A 196 -3.29 4.44 -3.51
N ILE A 197 -2.07 5.01 -3.51
CA ILE A 197 -1.48 5.65 -4.68
C ILE A 197 -1.15 4.62 -5.77
N GLY A 198 -0.71 3.41 -5.38
CA GLY A 198 -0.56 2.28 -6.28
C GLY A 198 -1.88 1.88 -6.95
N ALA A 199 -2.94 1.74 -6.16
CA ALA A 199 -4.29 1.41 -6.66
C ALA A 199 -4.86 2.50 -7.58
N LEU A 200 -4.60 3.77 -7.29
CA LEU A 200 -4.97 4.87 -8.19
C LEU A 200 -4.27 4.72 -9.56
N ALA A 201 -2.98 4.40 -9.57
CA ALA A 201 -2.24 4.21 -10.82
C ALA A 201 -2.79 3.02 -11.62
N GLU A 202 -3.16 1.94 -10.94
CA GLU A 202 -3.85 0.80 -11.54
C GLU A 202 -5.15 1.23 -12.24
N CYS A 203 -6.07 1.88 -11.53
CA CYS A 203 -7.33 2.34 -12.13
C CYS A 203 -7.09 3.32 -13.28
N MET A 204 -6.12 4.25 -13.18
CA MET A 204 -5.82 5.16 -14.28
C MET A 204 -5.33 4.42 -15.53
N TYR A 205 -4.49 3.39 -15.34
CA TYR A 205 -4.05 2.53 -16.45
C TYR A 205 -5.24 1.77 -17.05
N GLU A 206 -6.01 1.07 -16.24
CA GLU A 206 -7.16 0.30 -16.71
C GLU A 206 -8.20 1.21 -17.37
N GLY A 207 -8.36 2.43 -16.88
CA GLY A 207 -9.33 3.38 -17.38
C GLY A 207 -8.98 4.02 -18.70
N SER A 208 -7.70 4.22 -18.96
CA SER A 208 -7.23 4.56 -20.30
C SER A 208 -7.60 3.50 -21.36
N ARG A 209 -7.84 2.24 -20.92
CA ARG A 209 -8.22 1.12 -21.78
C ARG A 209 -9.72 0.85 -21.81
N ASN A 210 -10.40 1.02 -20.68
CA ASN A 210 -11.76 0.51 -20.44
C ASN A 210 -12.73 1.54 -19.81
N GLY A 211 -12.30 2.78 -19.52
CA GLY A 211 -13.18 3.84 -19.03
C GLY A 211 -13.36 3.93 -17.49
N CYS A 212 -12.30 3.70 -16.70
CA CYS A 212 -12.11 4.21 -15.32
C CYS A 212 -12.09 5.75 -15.38
N GLY A 213 -13.22 6.34 -15.75
CA GLY A 213 -13.41 7.79 -15.79
C GLY A 213 -13.56 8.33 -14.37
N ASP A 214 -13.78 9.64 -14.27
CA ASP A 214 -13.96 10.37 -13.02
C ASP A 214 -14.89 9.66 -12.02
N ALA A 215 -15.89 8.90 -12.50
CA ALA A 215 -16.81 8.13 -11.68
C ALA A 215 -16.17 6.96 -10.91
N VAL A 216 -15.18 6.25 -11.48
CA VAL A 216 -14.52 5.14 -10.76
C VAL A 216 -13.49 5.68 -9.79
N VAL A 217 -12.74 6.72 -10.18
CA VAL A 217 -11.85 7.44 -9.25
C VAL A 217 -12.67 8.03 -8.09
N SER A 218 -13.84 8.61 -8.36
CA SER A 218 -14.74 9.12 -7.32
C SER A 218 -15.26 8.01 -6.40
N LYS A 219 -15.53 6.81 -6.93
CA LYS A 219 -15.91 5.65 -6.11
C LYS A 219 -14.75 5.16 -5.25
N LEU A 220 -13.53 5.14 -5.78
CA LEU A 220 -12.34 4.83 -5.01
C LEU A 220 -12.22 5.83 -3.86
N ILE A 221 -12.18 7.14 -4.15
CA ILE A 221 -12.15 8.20 -3.14
C ILE A 221 -13.26 8.03 -2.09
N ALA A 222 -14.50 7.78 -2.53
CA ALA A 222 -15.64 7.62 -1.62
C ALA A 222 -15.56 6.34 -0.77
N GLN A 223 -15.09 5.22 -1.33
CA GLN A 223 -14.88 3.98 -0.58
C GLN A 223 -13.88 4.22 0.55
N TYR A 224 -12.76 4.85 0.22
CA TYR A 224 -11.71 5.16 1.18
C TYR A 224 -12.16 6.11 2.30
N GLN A 225 -12.88 7.18 1.96
CA GLN A 225 -13.43 8.10 2.95
C GLN A 225 -14.50 7.47 3.86
N ASN A 226 -15.23 6.47 3.37
CA ASN A 226 -16.28 5.80 4.15
C ASN A 226 -15.70 4.74 5.10
N GLU A 227 -14.72 3.95 4.65
CA GLU A 227 -14.07 2.94 5.49
C GLU A 227 -13.36 3.59 6.70
N PHE A 228 -12.73 4.75 6.50
CA PHE A 228 -12.09 5.49 7.59
C PHE A 228 -13.08 5.92 8.68
N LYS A 229 -14.26 6.44 8.31
CA LYS A 229 -15.30 6.86 9.27
C LYS A 229 -15.90 5.69 10.06
N LEU A 230 -15.92 4.49 9.47
CA LEU A 230 -16.41 3.30 10.16
C LEU A 230 -15.44 2.85 11.25
N VAL A 231 -14.13 2.93 11.01
CA VAL A 231 -13.12 2.62 12.03
C VAL A 231 -13.18 3.63 13.19
N GLU A 232 -13.25 4.93 12.89
CA GLU A 232 -13.33 5.98 13.92
C GLU A 232 -14.59 5.85 14.80
N SER A 233 -15.74 5.48 14.21
CA SER A 233 -16.99 5.28 14.97
C SER A 233 -17.06 3.97 15.75
N ALA A 234 -16.29 2.95 15.37
CA ALA A 234 -16.19 1.69 16.10
C ALA A 234 -15.40 1.85 17.41
N GLU A 235 -14.33 2.65 17.40
CA GLU A 235 -13.51 2.88 18.59
C GLU A 235 -14.22 3.70 19.68
N ILE A 236 -15.19 4.57 19.29
CA ILE A 236 -15.94 5.39 20.26
C ILE A 236 -16.97 4.56 21.03
N ASN A 237 -17.54 3.51 20.43
CA ASN A 237 -18.60 2.70 21.07
C ASN A 237 -18.08 1.70 22.12
N GLU A 238 -16.79 1.35 22.12
CA GLU A 238 -16.26 0.40 23.09
C GLU A 238 -16.01 1.04 24.48
N TYR A 239 -15.92 2.37 24.55
CA TYR A 239 -15.73 3.10 25.80
C TYR A 239 -17.02 3.55 26.51
N ASP A 240 -18.17 3.53 25.82
CA ASP A 240 -19.47 3.97 26.38
C ASP A 240 -20.30 2.83 27.02
N ILE A 241 -19.74 1.62 27.18
CA ILE A 241 -20.43 0.44 27.77
C ILE A 241 -19.92 0.10 29.18
N LEU A 242 -19.07 0.95 29.78
CA LEU A 242 -18.49 0.71 31.11
C LEU A 242 -18.97 1.66 32.22
N ASP A 243 -20.12 2.32 32.03
CA ASP A 243 -20.82 3.07 33.10
C ASP A 243 -22.14 2.39 33.54
#